data_AF-A0A2I0PDJ6-F1
#
_entry.id   AF-A0A2I0PDJ6-F1
#
_cell.length_a   1.000
_cell.length_b   1.000
_cell.length_c   1.000
_cell.angle_alpha   90.00
_cell.angle_beta   90.00
_cell.angle_gamma   90.00
#
_symmetry.space_group_name_H-M   'P 1'
#
loop_
_entity.id
_entity.type
_entity.pdbx_description
1 polymer ?
#
loop_
_entity_poly.entity_id
_entity_poly.type
_entity_poly.pdbx_seq_one_letter_code
_entity_poly.pdbx_strand_id
1 'polypeptide(L)' 'MKELLFVREFNKIGNVSQPFVCLGTARYVSHNGSKPMSIVWRLDAEMPAGVMRMAGKGM' A
#
# COMPACT_ATOMS: atom_id res chain seq x y z
N MET A 1 11.05 -12.10 7.75
CA MET A 1 11.42 -11.25 6.61
C MET A 1 10.62 -9.96 6.72
N LYS A 2 11.24 -8.80 6.48
CA LYS A 2 10.57 -7.49 6.54
C LYS A 2 10.67 -6.87 5.16
N GLU A 3 9.53 -6.50 4.60
CA GLU A 3 9.43 -5.91 3.26
C GLU A 3 9.20 -4.40 3.37
N LEU A 4 9.57 -3.62 2.36
CA LEU A 4 9.24 -2.19 2.31
C LEU A 4 7.98 -1.97 1.48
N LEU A 5 7.01 -1.22 2.00
CA LEU A 5 5.75 -0.93 1.31
C LEU A 5 5.76 0.48 0.71
N PHE A 6 5.51 0.56 -0.59
CA PHE A 6 5.40 1.82 -1.34
C PHE A 6 4.00 1.94 -1.95
N VAL A 7 3.33 3.07 -1.76
CA VAL A 7 1.96 3.30 -2.25
C VAL A 7 1.85 4.60 -3.05
N ARG A 8 0.87 4.67 -3.94
CA ARG A 8 0.47 5.90 -4.65
C ARG A 8 -1.02 5.85 -4.95
N GLU A 9 -1.66 7.02 -5.02
CA GLU A 9 -3.11 7.12 -5.23
C GLU A 9 -3.45 6.91 -6.71
N PHE A 10 -2.69 7.57 -7.57
CA PHE A 10 -2.84 7.49 -9.02
C PHE A 10 -1.54 7.01 -9.66
N ASN A 11 -1.66 6.25 -10.74
CA ASN A 11 -0.50 5.87 -11.52
C ASN A 11 0.10 7.07 -12.27
N LYS A 12 -0.78 7.97 -12.75
CA LYS A 12 -0.45 9.19 -13.49
C LYS A 12 -1.45 10.29 -13.17
N ILE A 13 -1.03 11.55 -13.28
CA ILE A 13 -1.89 12.73 -13.36
C ILE A 13 -1.55 13.43 -14.67
N GLY A 14 -2.54 13.57 -15.55
CA GLY A 14 -2.28 13.91 -16.96
C GLY A 14 -1.30 12.91 -17.58
N ASN A 15 -0.20 13.41 -18.14
CA ASN A 15 0.86 12.58 -18.73
C ASN A 15 2.05 12.32 -17.78
N VAL A 16 1.95 12.71 -16.50
CA VAL A 16 3.06 12.63 -15.54
C VAL A 16 2.84 11.49 -14.55
N SER A 17 3.80 10.56 -14.49
CA SER A 17 3.83 9.48 -13.50
C SER A 17 3.97 10.04 -12.09
N GLN A 18 3.15 9.55 -11.17
CA GLN A 18 3.16 10.04 -9.79
C GLN A 18 4.20 9.32 -8.93
N PRO A 19 4.82 10.03 -7.98
CA PRO A 19 5.77 9.45 -7.04
C PRO A 19 5.07 8.46 -6.10
N PHE A 20 5.88 7.56 -5.53
CA PHE A 20 5.45 6.68 -4.46
C PHE A 20 5.75 7.29 -3.10
N VAL A 21 4.89 7.00 -2.13
CA VAL A 21 5.10 7.27 -0.71
C VAL A 21 5.60 5.99 -0.06
N CYS A 22 6.74 6.05 0.63
CA CYS A 22 7.25 4.94 1.44
C CYS A 22 6.52 4.90 2.79
N LEU A 23 5.88 3.78 3.09
CA LEU A 23 5.21 3.53 4.37
C LEU A 23 6.12 2.88 5.41
N GLY A 24 7.37 2.56 5.04
CA GLY A 24 8.31 1.83 5.89
C GLY A 24 8.14 0.32 5.78
N THR A 25 8.60 -0.40 6.81
CA THR A 25 8.60 -1.86 6.79
C THR A 25 7.24 -2.45 7.13
N ALA A 26 6.92 -3.55 6.47
CA ALA A 26 5.71 -4.32 6.65
C ALA A 26 6.02 -5.81 6.74
N ARG A 27 5.10 -6.54 7.39
CA ARG A 27 5.16 -7.99 7.53
C ARG A 27 3.95 -8.63 6.88
N TYR A 28 4.19 -9.71 6.15
CA TYR A 28 3.13 -10.53 5.56
C TYR A 28 2.26 -11.12 6.67
N VAL A 29 0.93 -11.08 6.47
CA VAL A 29 -0.04 -11.69 7.38
C VAL A 29 -0.71 -12.88 6.69
N SER A 30 -1.33 -12.63 5.53
CA SER A 30 -2.06 -13.67 4.78
C SER A 30 -2.24 -13.25 3.33
N HIS A 31 -2.59 -14.21 2.47
CA HIS A 31 -3.15 -13.95 1.16
C HIS A 31 -4.39 -14.82 0.94
N ASN A 32 -5.26 -14.39 0.03
CA ASN A 32 -6.40 -15.16 -0.42
C ASN A 32 -6.58 -15.04 -1.94
N GLY A 33 -7.05 -16.12 -2.57
CA GLY A 33 -7.13 -16.23 -4.03
C GLY A 33 -5.77 -16.56 -4.65
N SER A 34 -5.80 -16.92 -5.93
CA SER A 34 -4.61 -17.24 -6.72
C SER A 34 -4.45 -16.27 -7.90
N LYS A 35 -5.55 -15.90 -8.55
CA LYS A 35 -5.60 -14.89 -9.61
C LYS A 35 -7.05 -14.35 -9.77
N PRO A 36 -7.38 -13.15 -9.28
CA PRO A 36 -6.51 -12.21 -8.55
C PRO A 36 -6.15 -12.72 -7.14
N MET A 37 -5.00 -12.29 -6.63
CA MET A 37 -4.54 -12.58 -5.27
C MET A 37 -4.62 -11.31 -4.43
N SER A 38 -5.30 -11.39 -3.28
CA SER A 38 -5.32 -10.35 -2.26
C SER A 38 -4.30 -10.68 -1.18
N ILE A 39 -3.56 -9.69 -0.70
CA ILE A 39 -2.53 -9.87 0.33
C ILE A 39 -2.76 -8.88 1.46
N VAL A 40 -2.73 -9.38 2.69
CA VAL A 40 -2.80 -8.58 3.91
C VAL A 40 -1.39 -8.39 4.46
N TRP A 41 -1.00 -7.11 4.60
CA TRP A 41 0.26 -6.69 5.18
C TRP A 41 0.01 -5.91 6.46
N ARG A 42 0.89 -6.07 7.46
CA ARG A 42 0.90 -5.27 8.69
C ARG A 42 2.12 -4.35 8.68
N LEU A 43 1.89 -3.03 8.73
CA LEU A 43 2.96 -2.05 8.92
C LEU A 43 3.58 -2.19 10.32
N ASP A 44 4.88 -2.01 10.41
CA ASP A 44 5.59 -2.01 11.70
C ASP A 44 5.42 -0.68 12.47
N ALA A 45 5.16 0.42 11.76
CA ALA A 45 4.90 1.75 12.31
C ALA A 45 3.49 2.23 11.91
N GLU A 46 2.97 3.22 12.63
CA GLU A 46 1.68 3.84 12.30
C GLU A 46 1.70 4.47 10.90
N MET A 47 0.56 4.41 10.21
CA MET A 47 0.42 4.99 8.87
C MET A 47 0.55 6.52 8.96
N PRO A 48 1.37 7.17 8.10
CA PRO A 48 1.46 8.62 8.06
C PRO A 48 0.10 9.27 7.78
N ALA A 49 -0.24 10.34 8.51
CA ALA A 49 -1.57 10.96 8.46
C ALA A 49 -2.03 11.38 7.05
N GLY A 50 -1.11 11.77 6.18
CA GLY A 50 -1.41 12.14 4.78
C GLY A 50 -1.81 10.97 3.87
N VAL A 51 -1.60 9.72 4.29
CA VAL A 51 -1.86 8.51 3.48
C VAL A 51 -3.21 7.86 3.81
N MET A 52 -3.80 8.15 4.97
CA MET A 52 -5.06 7.54 5.42
C MET A 52 -6.23 7.74 4.45
N ARG A 53 -6.23 8.81 3.64
CA ARG A 53 -7.25 9.04 2.61
C ARG A 53 -7.23 7.99 1.47
N MET A 54 -6.11 7.29 1.31
CA MET A 54 -5.88 6.27 0.27
C MET A 54 -6.29 4.86 0.73
N ALA A 55 -6.48 4.63 2.04
CA ALA A 55 -6.66 3.30 2.64
C ALA A 55 -8.09 2.73 2.53
N GLY A 56 -9.00 3.39 1.80
CA GLY A 56 -10.41 2.99 1.69
C GLY A 56 -10.83 2.64 0.27
N LYS A 57 -10.73 1.37 -0.11
CA LYS A 57 -11.58 0.78 -1.16
C LYS A 57 -12.17 -0.55 -0.65
N GLY A 58 -12.76 -0.47 0.53
CA GLY A 58 -13.33 -1.59 1.29
C GLY A 58 -14.10 -1.10 2.51
N MET A 59 -15.06 -0.20 2.28
CA MET A 59 -16.28 -0.03 3.09
C MET A 59 -17.44 0.05 2.11
#